data_AF-A0A842PC61-F1
#
_entry.id   AF-A0A842PC61-F1
#
_cell.length_a   1.000
_cell.length_b   1.000
_cell.length_c   1.000
_cell.angle_alpha   90.00
_cell.angle_beta   90.00
_cell.angle_gamma   90.00
#
_symmetry.space_group_name_H-M   'P 1'
#
loop_
_entity.id
_entity.type
_entity.pdbx_description
1 polymer ?
#
loop_
_entity_poly.entity_id
_entity_poly.type
_entity_poly.pdbx_seq_one_letter_code
_entity_poly.pdbx_strand_id
1 'polypeptide(L)'
;MTAKGSPLTLYNSESKIEPEIAVTLAKQSYQLVGEHGGVKVCHWTKEDLKNDRHCYKGTFYGIESSGCMQMAPNVDTCNLACTYCWREPHSETLNKVDDDPEHLFYESVRGHRRLLTGFKGHKDVPFPVLPQIFKPGIFGFDRR
;
A
#
# COMPACT_ATOMS: atom_id res chain seq x y z
N MET A 1 9.45 -28.60 19.68
CA MET A 1 8.24 -28.63 18.85
C MET A 1 7.75 -27.19 18.69
N THR A 2 8.36 -26.48 17.75
CA THR A 2 8.13 -25.06 17.51
C THR A 2 6.78 -24.86 16.83
N ALA A 3 5.89 -24.11 17.50
CA ALA A 3 4.62 -23.68 16.94
C ALA A 3 4.87 -22.93 15.64
N LYS A 4 4.51 -23.54 14.51
CA LYS A 4 4.39 -22.85 13.23
C LYS A 4 3.24 -21.86 13.40
N GLY A 5 3.56 -20.58 13.60
CA GLY A 5 2.59 -19.50 13.51
C GLY A 5 1.88 -19.61 12.15
N SER A 6 0.56 -19.75 12.19
CA SER A 6 -0.24 -19.80 10.97
C SER A 6 -0.12 -18.47 10.21
N PRO A 7 -0.24 -18.46 8.88
CA PRO A 7 -0.15 -17.22 8.07
C PRO A 7 -1.28 -16.21 8.35
N LEU A 8 -2.19 -16.53 9.27
CA LEU A 8 -3.44 -15.80 9.54
C LEU A 8 -3.29 -14.69 10.59
N THR A 9 -2.11 -14.50 11.19
CA THR A 9 -1.89 -13.52 12.28
C THR A 9 -1.62 -12.08 11.80
N LEU A 10 -1.82 -11.79 10.51
CA LEU A 10 -1.61 -10.44 9.94
C LEU A 10 -2.91 -9.75 9.46
N TYR A 11 -4.08 -10.33 9.70
CA TYR A 11 -5.35 -9.68 9.37
C TYR A 11 -5.75 -8.70 10.47
N ASN A 12 -5.92 -7.42 10.10
CA ASN A 12 -6.82 -6.55 10.84
C ASN A 12 -8.21 -7.18 10.76
N SER A 13 -8.88 -7.35 11.90
CA SER A 13 -10.16 -8.04 12.06
C SER A 13 -11.37 -7.38 11.37
N GLU A 14 -11.14 -6.41 10.48
CA GLU A 14 -12.15 -5.53 9.89
C GLU A 14 -12.27 -5.65 8.36
N SER A 15 -11.34 -6.33 7.68
CA SER A 15 -11.39 -6.43 6.22
C SER A 15 -12.48 -7.39 5.74
N LYS A 16 -13.37 -6.94 4.85
CA LYS A 16 -14.44 -7.73 4.23
C LYS A 16 -14.03 -8.38 2.89
N ILE A 17 -12.75 -8.30 2.54
CA ILE A 17 -12.18 -8.89 1.33
C ILE A 17 -12.20 -10.43 1.43
N GLU A 18 -12.48 -11.10 0.32
CA GLU A 18 -12.44 -12.56 0.22
C GLU A 18 -11.05 -13.11 0.62
N PRO A 19 -10.97 -14.17 1.45
CA PRO A 19 -9.71 -14.59 2.05
C PRO A 19 -8.64 -15.01 1.03
N GLU A 20 -9.04 -15.57 -0.12
CA GLU A 20 -8.10 -15.96 -1.18
C GLU A 20 -7.43 -14.74 -1.83
N ILE A 21 -8.22 -13.71 -2.12
CA ILE A 21 -7.76 -12.43 -2.69
C ILE A 21 -6.84 -11.76 -1.69
N ALA A 22 -7.24 -11.67 -0.43
CA ALA A 22 -6.45 -10.96 0.56
C ALA A 22 -5.15 -11.71 0.95
N VAL A 23 -5.09 -13.04 0.85
CA VAL A 23 -3.81 -13.78 0.88
C VAL A 23 -2.91 -13.43 -0.31
N THR A 24 -3.47 -13.27 -1.50
CA THR A 24 -2.73 -12.87 -2.70
C THR A 24 -2.20 -11.44 -2.59
N LEU A 25 -3.01 -10.51 -2.08
CA LEU A 25 -2.61 -9.13 -1.80
C LEU A 25 -1.52 -9.07 -0.72
N ALA A 26 -1.63 -9.86 0.34
CA ALA A 26 -0.60 -9.96 1.37
C ALA A 26 0.74 -10.45 0.79
N LYS A 27 0.73 -11.44 -0.10
CA LYS A 27 1.95 -11.91 -0.82
C LYS A 27 2.57 -10.80 -1.66
N GLN A 28 1.76 -9.92 -2.25
CA GLN A 28 2.20 -8.77 -3.02
C GLN A 28 2.63 -7.56 -2.16
N SER A 29 2.71 -7.76 -0.83
CA SER A 29 3.10 -6.74 0.16
C SER A 29 2.13 -5.56 0.27
N TYR A 30 0.83 -5.81 0.04
CA TYR A 30 -0.20 -4.86 0.42
C TYR A 30 -0.49 -4.96 1.92
N GLN A 31 -0.68 -3.81 2.54
CA GLN A 31 -1.27 -3.69 3.86
C GLN A 31 -2.74 -3.37 3.68
N LEU A 32 -3.64 -4.24 4.13
CA LEU A 32 -5.08 -4.04 4.05
C LEU A 32 -5.54 -3.05 5.12
N VAL A 33 -6.48 -2.18 4.77
CA VAL A 33 -6.95 -1.05 5.57
C VAL A 33 -8.46 -0.90 5.39
N GLY A 34 -9.22 -0.75 6.49
CA GLY A 34 -10.68 -0.66 6.42
C GLY A 34 -11.32 -1.96 5.90
N GLU A 35 -12.48 -1.84 5.25
CA GLU A 35 -13.20 -3.00 4.74
C GLU A 35 -12.61 -3.53 3.43
N HIS A 36 -12.30 -2.62 2.49
CA HIS A 36 -11.84 -2.93 1.12
C HIS A 36 -10.57 -2.18 0.69
N GLY A 37 -10.01 -1.35 1.58
CA GLY A 37 -8.86 -0.52 1.28
C GLY A 37 -7.53 -1.26 1.37
N GLY A 38 -6.51 -0.66 0.75
CA GLY A 38 -5.15 -1.15 0.89
C GLY A 38 -4.10 -0.13 0.52
N VAL A 39 -2.95 -0.28 1.19
CA VAL A 39 -1.78 0.59 1.07
C VAL A 39 -0.59 -0.25 0.64
N LYS A 40 0.25 0.32 -0.21
CA LYS A 40 1.50 -0.30 -0.65
C LYS A 40 2.60 0.74 -0.77
N VAL A 41 3.84 0.30 -0.55
CA VAL A 41 5.01 1.14 -0.85
C VAL A 41 5.27 1.08 -2.34
N CYS A 42 5.25 2.25 -2.98
CA CYS A 42 5.51 2.37 -4.41
C CYS A 42 6.90 1.81 -4.75
N HIS A 43 7.03 1.21 -5.94
CA HIS A 43 8.32 0.77 -6.45
C HIS A 43 9.36 1.90 -6.44
N TRP A 44 8.97 3.09 -6.92
CA TRP A 44 9.86 4.25 -6.96
C TRP A 44 10.25 4.76 -5.59
N THR A 45 9.38 4.68 -4.58
CA THR A 45 9.76 4.98 -3.19
C THR A 45 10.89 4.07 -2.72
N LYS A 46 10.89 2.78 -3.08
CA LYS A 46 11.99 1.87 -2.71
C LYS A 46 13.29 2.22 -3.43
N GLU A 47 13.21 2.59 -4.70
CA GLU A 47 14.36 2.98 -5.52
C GLU A 47 14.96 4.32 -5.08
N ASP A 48 14.12 5.26 -4.70
CA ASP A 48 14.51 6.55 -4.13
C ASP A 48 15.31 6.34 -2.84
N LEU A 49 14.84 5.44 -1.97
CA LEU A 49 15.48 5.16 -0.69
C LEU A 49 16.80 4.39 -0.77
N LYS A 50 16.95 3.51 -1.77
CA LYS A 50 18.14 2.65 -1.91
C LYS A 50 19.19 3.22 -2.84
N ASN A 51 18.75 3.83 -3.93
CA ASN A 51 19.58 4.14 -5.09
C ASN A 51 19.50 5.62 -5.48
N ASP A 52 18.82 6.46 -4.70
CA ASP A 52 18.62 7.89 -4.98
C ASP A 52 17.99 8.14 -6.37
N ARG A 53 17.04 7.27 -6.75
CA ARG A 53 16.33 7.33 -8.04
C ARG A 53 14.90 7.81 -7.87
N HIS A 54 14.61 8.98 -8.42
CA HIS A 54 13.28 9.57 -8.35
C HIS A 54 12.32 9.05 -9.44
N CYS A 55 11.02 9.07 -9.15
CA CYS A 55 9.98 8.82 -10.14
C CYS A 55 9.94 9.92 -11.20
N TYR A 56 9.38 9.62 -12.37
CA TYR A 56 9.07 10.62 -13.41
C TYR A 56 8.24 11.80 -12.87
N LYS A 57 7.43 11.58 -11.83
CA LYS A 57 6.65 12.63 -11.17
C LYS A 57 7.53 13.66 -10.45
N GLY A 58 8.71 13.27 -10.00
CA GLY A 58 9.71 14.17 -9.45
C GLY A 58 10.25 15.12 -10.52
N THR A 59 10.59 14.59 -11.70
CA THR A 59 11.10 15.39 -12.81
C THR A 59 10.07 16.35 -13.39
N PHE A 60 8.82 15.91 -13.56
CA PHE A 60 7.79 16.76 -14.20
C PHE A 60 7.05 17.69 -13.23
N TYR A 61 6.83 17.25 -12.00
CA TYR A 61 5.96 17.96 -11.05
C TYR A 61 6.66 18.36 -9.74
N GLY A 62 7.97 18.07 -9.59
CA GLY A 62 8.70 18.36 -8.35
C GLY A 62 8.24 17.50 -7.16
N ILE A 63 7.62 16.34 -7.41
CA ILE A 63 7.09 15.46 -6.37
C ILE A 63 8.18 14.51 -5.84
N GLU A 64 8.49 14.61 -4.56
CA GLU A 64 9.38 13.66 -3.88
C GLU A 64 8.73 12.26 -3.78
N SER A 65 9.42 11.24 -4.29
CA SER A 65 8.88 9.87 -4.35
C SER A 65 8.96 9.16 -2.99
N SER A 66 9.95 9.52 -2.17
CA SER A 66 10.14 9.09 -0.78
C SER A 66 8.97 9.49 0.14
N GLY A 67 8.28 10.59 -0.15
CA GLY A 67 7.14 11.10 0.62
C GLY A 67 5.75 10.76 0.06
N CYS A 68 5.69 9.92 -0.98
CA CYS A 68 4.44 9.54 -1.65
C CYS A 68 3.81 8.29 -1.03
N MET A 69 2.54 8.40 -0.65
CA MET A 69 1.74 7.27 -0.16
C MET A 69 0.83 6.75 -1.25
N GLN A 70 1.06 5.51 -1.69
CA GLN A 70 0.19 4.83 -2.66
C GLN A 70 -0.87 4.02 -1.91
N MET A 71 -2.14 4.41 -2.07
CA MET A 71 -3.27 3.74 -1.46
C MET A 71 -4.46 3.67 -2.42
N ALA A 72 -5.36 2.73 -2.18
CA ALA A 72 -6.66 2.73 -2.82
C ALA A 72 -7.73 2.37 -1.78
N PRO A 73 -8.88 3.07 -1.77
CA PRO A 73 -10.01 2.75 -0.90
C PRO A 73 -10.70 1.43 -1.28
N ASN A 74 -10.44 0.92 -2.48
CA ASN A 74 -11.01 -0.31 -3.01
C ASN A 74 -9.96 -1.07 -3.84
N VAL A 75 -9.36 -2.10 -3.22
CA VAL A 75 -8.26 -2.88 -3.81
C VAL A 75 -8.74 -4.22 -4.38
N ASP A 76 -9.87 -4.75 -3.93
CA ASP A 76 -10.37 -6.05 -4.33
C ASP A 76 -11.32 -5.97 -5.53
N THR A 77 -12.18 -4.96 -5.62
CA THR A 77 -13.22 -4.90 -6.67
C THR A 77 -12.94 -3.83 -7.73
N CYS A 78 -13.23 -4.18 -8.99
CA CYS A 78 -13.24 -3.27 -10.13
C CYS A 78 -14.21 -3.81 -11.17
N ASN A 79 -15.02 -2.92 -11.77
CA ASN A 79 -15.99 -3.25 -12.81
C ASN A 79 -15.41 -3.27 -14.23
N LEU A 80 -14.10 -3.04 -14.37
CA LEU A 80 -13.39 -3.03 -15.64
C LEU A 80 -12.43 -4.22 -15.73
N ALA A 81 -12.57 -5.01 -16.79
CA ALA A 81 -11.72 -6.16 -17.08
C ALA A 81 -10.61 -5.81 -18.09
N CYS A 82 -9.70 -4.93 -17.68
CA CYS A 82 -8.61 -4.48 -18.54
C CYS A 82 -7.54 -5.58 -18.70
N THR A 83 -7.14 -5.88 -19.94
CA THR A 83 -6.15 -6.94 -20.27
C THR A 83 -4.76 -6.73 -19.66
N TYR A 84 -4.44 -5.51 -19.24
CA TYR A 84 -3.17 -5.13 -18.62
C TYR A 84 -3.27 -4.96 -17.09
N CYS A 85 -4.46 -5.14 -16.50
CA CYS A 85 -4.63 -5.06 -15.06
C CYS A 85 -4.07 -6.34 -14.43
N TRP A 86 -3.31 -6.17 -13.35
CA TRP A 86 -2.75 -7.30 -12.59
C TRP A 86 -3.76 -7.92 -11.62
N ARG A 87 -4.94 -7.30 -11.48
CA ARG A 87 -6.00 -7.66 -10.52
C ARG A 87 -6.95 -8.66 -11.18
N GLU A 88 -6.95 -9.89 -10.69
CA GLU A 88 -7.93 -10.92 -11.02
C GLU A 88 -8.40 -11.59 -9.71
N PRO A 89 -9.70 -11.86 -9.52
CA PRO A 89 -10.81 -11.71 -10.48
C PRO A 89 -11.41 -10.30 -10.54
N HIS A 90 -12.14 -10.01 -11.63
CA HIS A 90 -12.95 -8.79 -11.79
C HIS A 90 -14.37 -9.02 -11.28
N SER A 91 -15.01 -7.96 -10.76
CA SER A 91 -16.40 -8.03 -10.28
C SER A 91 -17.34 -7.40 -11.31
N GLU A 92 -18.43 -8.08 -11.64
CA GLU A 92 -19.47 -7.50 -12.52
C GLU A 92 -20.20 -6.31 -11.88
N THR A 93 -20.24 -6.28 -10.54
CA THR A 93 -20.91 -5.22 -9.78
C THR A 93 -19.93 -4.52 -8.82
N LEU A 94 -20.05 -3.20 -8.73
CA LEU A 94 -19.29 -2.40 -7.77
C LEU A 94 -20.22 -2.05 -6.60
N ASN A 95 -19.96 -2.64 -5.44
CA ASN A 95 -20.69 -2.29 -4.22
C ASN A 95 -20.11 -1.00 -3.64
N LYS A 96 -20.97 -0.14 -3.12
CA LYS A 96 -20.54 1.05 -2.39
C LYS A 96 -19.93 0.59 -1.07
N VAL A 97 -18.69 1.01 -0.83
CA VAL A 97 -18.03 0.86 0.47
C VAL A 97 -18.42 2.07 1.32
N ASP A 98 -19.05 1.82 2.47
CA ASP A 98 -19.46 2.86 3.44
C ASP A 98 -18.42 3.00 4.57
N ASP A 99 -17.14 3.00 4.21
CA ASP A 99 -16.05 3.29 5.14
C ASP A 99 -16.00 4.79 5.45
N ASP A 100 -15.79 5.13 6.72
CA ASP A 100 -15.54 6.51 7.14
C ASP A 100 -14.22 7.01 6.51
N PRO A 101 -14.24 8.09 5.69
CA PRO A 101 -13.05 8.56 4.98
C PRO A 101 -11.94 9.02 5.92
N GLU A 102 -12.29 9.57 7.09
CA GLU A 102 -11.32 10.03 8.08
C GLU A 102 -10.60 8.84 8.72
N HIS A 103 -11.35 7.82 9.14
CA HIS A 103 -10.80 6.56 9.64
C HIS A 103 -9.89 5.89 8.60
N LEU A 104 -10.36 5.76 7.35
CA LEU A 104 -9.60 5.16 6.25
C LEU A 104 -8.28 5.91 6.01
N PHE A 105 -8.30 7.23 6.07
CA PHE A 105 -7.11 8.07 5.93
C PHE A 105 -6.10 7.79 7.05
N TYR A 106 -6.52 7.82 8.31
CA TYR A 106 -5.62 7.60 9.45
C TYR A 106 -5.03 6.19 9.46
N GLU A 107 -5.83 5.17 9.17
CA GLU A 107 -5.36 3.80 9.08
C GLU A 107 -4.44 3.60 7.87
N SER A 108 -4.66 4.34 6.77
CA SER A 108 -3.73 4.33 5.64
C SER A 108 -2.37 4.93 5.99
N VAL A 109 -2.37 6.05 6.71
CA VAL A 109 -1.14 6.67 7.20
C VAL A 109 -0.39 5.73 8.15
N ARG A 110 -1.10 5.05 9.06
CA ARG A 110 -0.53 4.06 9.98
C ARG A 110 0.05 2.87 9.22
N GLY A 111 -0.70 2.33 8.25
CA GLY A 111 -0.26 1.23 7.38
C GLY A 111 0.98 1.59 6.57
N HIS A 112 1.00 2.79 5.98
CA HIS A 112 2.15 3.28 5.24
C HIS A 112 3.40 3.41 6.13
N ARG A 113 3.26 4.03 7.30
CA ARG A 113 4.37 4.15 8.27
C ARG A 113 4.88 2.78 8.72
N ARG A 114 4.00 1.82 8.97
CA ARG A 114 4.37 0.44 9.31
C ARG A 114 5.21 -0.20 8.21
N LEU A 115 4.79 -0.09 6.95
CA LEU A 115 5.56 -0.62 5.81
C LEU A 115 6.95 0.04 5.69
N LEU A 116 7.05 1.33 6.01
CA LEU A 116 8.31 2.06 5.95
C LEU A 116 9.29 1.68 7.08
N THR A 117 8.80 1.22 8.24
CA THR A 117 9.70 0.77 9.33
C THR A 117 10.64 -0.35 8.91
N GLY A 118 10.26 -1.18 7.93
CA GLY A 118 11.10 -2.24 7.37
C GLY A 118 12.38 -1.73 6.70
N PHE A 119 12.42 -0.47 6.25
CA PHE A 119 13.59 0.11 5.58
C PHE A 119 14.63 0.65 6.55
N LYS A 120 14.27 0.90 7.82
CA LYS A 120 15.18 1.47 8.83
C LYS A 120 16.40 0.58 9.15
N GLY A 121 16.27 -0.73 8.97
CA GLY A 121 17.35 -1.69 9.22
C GLY A 121 18.18 -2.06 7.99
N HIS A 122 17.89 -1.48 6.83
CA HIS A 122 18.54 -1.86 5.57
C HIS A 122 19.85 -1.08 5.38
N LYS A 123 20.94 -1.78 5.08
CA LYS A 123 22.30 -1.19 4.98
C LYS A 123 22.40 -0.09 3.90
N ASP A 124 21.62 -0.24 2.84
CA ASP A 124 21.63 0.66 1.68
C ASP A 124 20.73 1.89 1.85
N VAL A 125 20.04 2.05 2.98
CA VAL A 125 19.17 3.21 3.23
C VAL A 125 19.88 4.20 4.14
N PRO A 126 20.28 5.39 3.64
CA PRO A 126 20.99 6.37 4.43
C PRO A 126 20.07 6.97 5.52
N PHE A 127 20.57 7.02 6.76
CA PHE A 127 19.85 7.52 7.94
C PHE A 127 19.25 8.94 7.80
N PRO A 128 19.89 9.91 7.09
CA PRO A 128 19.36 11.27 6.92
C PRO A 128 18.03 11.35 6.16
N VAL A 129 17.69 10.36 5.34
CA VAL A 129 16.46 10.35 4.52
C VAL A 129 15.25 9.88 5.35
N LEU A 130 15.49 9.13 6.42
CA LEU A 130 14.44 8.53 7.25
C LEU A 130 13.43 9.53 7.85
N PRO A 131 13.83 10.69 8.39
CA PRO A 131 12.89 11.68 8.94
C PRO A 131 11.97 12.31 7.88
N GLN A 132 12.42 12.39 6.63
CA GLN A 132 11.67 12.98 5.52
C GLN A 132 10.55 12.04 5.05
N ILE A 133 10.81 10.72 5.09
CA ILE A 133 9.85 9.65 4.79
C ILE A 133 8.61 9.68 5.72
N PHE A 134 8.79 10.03 7.00
CA PHE A 134 7.68 10.04 7.98
C PHE A 134 6.74 11.25 7.84
N LYS A 135 7.07 12.21 6.98
CA LYS A 135 6.21 13.33 6.59
C LYS A 135 5.52 13.00 5.27
N PRO A 136 4.29 12.44 5.27
CA PRO A 136 3.56 12.25 4.04
C PRO A 136 3.23 13.63 3.45
N GLY A 137 3.89 13.99 2.35
CA GLY A 137 3.63 15.26 1.66
C GLY A 137 2.53 15.13 0.62
N ILE A 138 2.42 13.97 -0.04
CA ILE A 138 1.53 13.76 -1.19
C ILE A 138 0.88 12.37 -1.13
N PHE A 139 -0.45 12.37 -1.26
CA PHE A 139 -1.27 11.16 -1.31
C PHE A 139 -1.57 10.80 -2.77
N GLY A 140 -1.09 9.64 -3.20
CA GLY A 140 -1.38 9.07 -4.51
C GLY A 140 -2.48 8.02 -4.39
N PHE A 141 -3.70 8.38 -4.79
CA PHE A 141 -4.76 7.40 -4.99
C PHE A 141 -4.47 6.63 -6.27
N ASP A 142 -4.21 5.32 -6.15
CA ASP A 142 -4.08 4.46 -7.32
C ASP A 142 -5.43 3.84 -7.67
N ARG A 143 -5.71 3.75 -8.96
CA ARG A 143 -6.84 2.98 -9.51
C ARG A 143 -6.37 1.71 -10.24
N ARG A 144 -5.06 1.43 -10.23
CA ARG A 144 -4.46 0.27 -10.88
C ARG A 144 -4.65 -1.04 -10.14
#